data_AF-A0A2P5LHR3-F1
#
_entry.id   AF-A0A2P5LHR3-F1
#
_cell.length_a   1.000
_cell.length_b   1.000
_cell.length_c   1.000
_cell.angle_alpha   90.00
_cell.angle_beta   90.00
_cell.angle_gamma   90.00
#
_symmetry.space_group_name_H-M   'P 1'
#
loop_
_entity.id
_entity.type
_entity.pdbx_description
1 polymer ?
#
loop_
_entity_poly.entity_id
_entity_poly.type
_entity_poly.pdbx_seq_one_letter_code
_entity_poly.pdbx_strand_id
1 'polypeptide(L)'
;MHDLPPPMDTEEWVIWNSAMGFLMMATIGRIEVGTDNRIAWMSPPFEMLGPFNLDELVTQGRIAFAACIVMSRQRWQDDQMELRRESYEARRAAQERLDEQYASFNGGGRRRRTHRHKIDEREHRQALNLPTDGKLEQSQIKKAYRRLAQKMHPDVGGSHEKFIRITEARNALLDNIS
;
A
#
# COMPACT_ATOMS: atom_id res chain seq x y z
N MET A 1 -20.90 -20.85 44.70
CA MET A 1 -21.67 -21.10 43.47
C MET A 1 -22.16 -19.74 42.99
N HIS A 2 -21.49 -19.16 42.00
CA HIS A 2 -21.96 -17.96 41.32
C HIS A 2 -22.59 -18.43 40.00
N ASP A 3 -23.87 -18.79 40.04
CA ASP A 3 -24.67 -18.86 38.84
C ASP A 3 -25.00 -17.42 38.43
N LEU A 4 -24.08 -16.81 37.70
CA LEU A 4 -24.44 -15.68 36.85
C LEU A 4 -25.34 -16.24 35.74
N PRO A 5 -26.54 -15.70 35.52
CA PRO A 5 -27.31 -16.07 34.35
C PRO A 5 -26.44 -15.83 33.10
N PRO A 6 -26.49 -16.72 32.09
CA PRO A 6 -25.73 -16.50 30.86
C PRO A 6 -26.09 -15.11 30.32
N PRO A 7 -25.11 -14.27 29.96
CA PRO A 7 -25.41 -12.95 29.41
C PRO A 7 -26.30 -13.14 28.20
N MET A 8 -27.50 -12.57 28.29
CA MET A 8 -28.53 -12.62 27.28
C MET A 8 -27.94 -12.18 25.94
N ASP A 9 -28.01 -13.07 24.95
CA ASP A 9 -28.03 -12.78 23.52
C ASP A 9 -27.18 -11.56 23.10
N THR A 10 -25.86 -11.68 23.18
CA THR A 10 -24.97 -10.69 22.56
C THR A 10 -25.06 -10.83 21.05
N GLU A 11 -26.07 -10.18 20.48
CA GLU A 11 -26.31 -10.12 19.04
C GLU A 11 -25.02 -9.74 18.32
N GLU A 12 -24.56 -10.62 17.42
CA GLU A 12 -23.37 -10.39 16.62
C GLU A 12 -23.72 -9.59 15.36
N TRP A 13 -22.96 -8.53 15.14
CA TRP A 13 -23.07 -7.64 13.99
C TRP A 13 -21.93 -7.90 13.02
N VAL A 14 -22.24 -7.79 11.73
CA VAL A 14 -21.26 -7.90 10.65
C VAL A 14 -20.60 -6.54 10.46
N ILE A 15 -19.27 -6.51 10.54
CA ILE A 15 -18.44 -5.39 10.12
C ILE A 15 -17.91 -5.71 8.72
N TRP A 16 -18.32 -4.93 7.73
CA TRP A 16 -17.86 -5.01 6.35
C TRP A 16 -17.03 -3.79 5.97
N ASN A 17 -15.82 -3.99 5.43
CA ASN A 17 -15.01 -2.91 4.88
C ASN A 17 -14.79 -3.14 3.38
N SER A 18 -15.39 -2.29 2.55
CA SER A 18 -15.34 -2.45 1.08
C SER A 18 -13.96 -2.16 0.50
N ALA A 19 -13.19 -1.26 1.12
CA ALA A 19 -11.84 -0.88 0.67
C ALA A 19 -10.82 -2.01 0.87
N MET A 20 -10.90 -2.70 2.01
CA MET A 20 -9.99 -3.80 2.34
C MET A 20 -10.57 -5.19 1.99
N GLY A 21 -11.86 -5.27 1.65
CA GLY A 21 -12.54 -6.50 1.26
C GLY A 21 -12.64 -7.55 2.36
N PHE A 22 -12.58 -7.13 3.64
CA PHE A 22 -12.68 -8.03 4.78
C PHE A 22 -14.05 -7.94 5.46
N LEU A 23 -14.41 -9.05 6.10
CA LEU A 23 -15.61 -9.23 6.91
C LEU A 23 -15.21 -9.74 8.29
N MET A 24 -15.79 -9.15 9.35
CA MET A 24 -15.63 -9.62 10.73
C MET A 24 -16.98 -9.62 11.44
N MET A 25 -17.15 -10.52 12.40
CA MET A 25 -18.27 -10.50 13.34
C MET A 25 -17.80 -9.84 14.64
N ALA A 26 -18.63 -8.98 15.22
CA ALA A 26 -18.35 -8.36 16.51
C ALA A 26 -19.65 -7.98 17.23
N THR A 27 -19.57 -7.83 18.54
CA THR A 27 -20.69 -7.45 19.38
C THR A 27 -20.64 -5.95 19.70
N ILE A 28 -21.75 -5.38 20.15
CA ILE A 28 -21.74 -4.04 20.73
C ILE A 28 -21.03 -4.10 22.09
N GLY A 29 -20.07 -3.20 22.32
CA GLY A 29 -19.29 -3.12 23.55
C GLY A 29 -19.83 -2.04 24.49
N ARG A 30 -19.41 -0.79 24.25
CA ARG A 30 -19.82 0.37 25.05
C ARG A 30 -21.07 1.00 24.45
N ILE A 31 -22.03 1.35 25.31
CA ILE A 31 -23.24 2.11 24.94
C ILE A 31 -23.35 3.31 25.88
N GLU A 32 -23.56 4.48 25.30
CA GLU A 32 -23.91 5.71 25.99
C GLU A 32 -25.34 6.10 25.65
N VAL A 33 -26.15 6.33 26.68
CA VAL A 33 -27.55 6.74 26.52
C VAL A 33 -27.59 8.27 26.59
N GLY A 34 -27.87 8.90 25.46
CA GLY A 34 -28.19 10.32 25.39
C GLY A 34 -29.67 10.60 25.68
N THR A 35 -30.07 11.87 25.60
CA THR A 35 -31.48 12.28 25.79
C THR A 35 -32.42 11.71 24.73
N ASP A 36 -31.97 11.60 23.48
CA ASP A 36 -32.82 11.17 22.36
C ASP A 36 -32.35 9.90 21.66
N ASN A 37 -31.04 9.57 21.74
CA ASN A 37 -30.44 8.45 21.01
C ASN A 37 -29.43 7.69 21.88
N ARG A 38 -29.27 6.40 21.59
CA ARG A 38 -28.18 5.57 22.11
C ARG A 38 -26.98 5.60 21.17
N ILE A 39 -25.82 5.99 21.67
CA ILE A 39 -24.56 5.96 20.94
C ILE A 39 -23.79 4.71 21.34
N ALA A 40 -23.27 3.97 20.36
CA ALA A 40 -22.57 2.73 20.59
C ALA A 40 -21.17 2.70 19.95
N TRP A 41 -20.34 1.84 20.54
CA TRP A 41 -19.04 1.40 20.02
C TRP A 41 -19.02 -0.13 19.99
N MET A 42 -18.29 -0.69 19.05
CA MET A 42 -18.07 -2.15 19.00
C MET A 42 -17.22 -2.63 20.18
N SER A 43 -17.30 -3.91 20.49
CA SER A 43 -16.43 -4.57 21.47
C SER A 43 -14.98 -4.71 20.94
N PRO A 44 -13.99 -4.87 21.82
CA PRO A 44 -12.61 -5.11 21.39
C PRO A 44 -12.50 -6.32 20.43
N PRO A 45 -11.63 -6.24 19.40
CA PRO A 45 -10.63 -5.22 19.14
C PRO A 45 -11.14 -3.98 18.38
N PHE A 46 -12.46 -3.85 18.18
CA PHE A 46 -13.07 -2.86 17.29
C PHE A 46 -13.62 -1.63 18.01
N GLU A 47 -13.18 -1.34 19.24
CA GLU A 47 -13.65 -0.18 20.04
C GLU A 47 -13.54 1.17 19.31
N MET A 48 -12.66 1.27 18.32
CA MET A 48 -12.52 2.44 17.44
C MET A 48 -13.66 2.61 16.41
N LEU A 49 -14.52 1.60 16.24
CA LEU A 49 -15.71 1.66 15.40
C LEU A 49 -16.87 2.16 16.26
N GLY A 50 -17.06 3.47 16.18
CA GLY A 50 -17.96 4.27 17.00
C GLY A 50 -17.34 5.66 17.20
N PRO A 51 -18.11 6.67 17.59
CA PRO A 51 -19.53 6.63 17.95
C PRO A 51 -20.46 6.46 16.73
N PHE A 52 -21.47 5.61 16.84
CA PHE A 52 -22.59 5.53 15.88
C PHE A 52 -23.94 5.39 16.59
N ASN A 53 -25.04 5.71 15.91
CA ASN A 53 -26.39 5.61 16.47
C ASN A 53 -26.86 4.15 16.50
N LEU A 54 -27.03 3.60 17.69
CA LEU A 54 -27.45 2.21 17.90
C LEU A 54 -28.92 2.00 17.52
N ASP A 55 -29.79 2.97 17.78
CA ASP A 55 -31.21 2.88 17.46
C ASP A 55 -31.42 2.85 15.95
N GLU A 56 -30.63 3.62 15.20
CA GLU A 56 -30.60 3.57 13.75
C GLU A 56 -30.10 2.21 13.23
N LEU A 57 -29.00 1.69 13.77
CA LEU A 57 -28.48 0.38 13.39
C LEU A 57 -29.50 -0.73 13.61
N VAL A 58 -30.20 -0.73 14.75
CA VAL A 58 -31.24 -1.72 15.07
C VAL A 58 -32.44 -1.56 14.14
N THR A 59 -32.87 -0.32 13.87
CA THR A 59 -34.06 -0.05 13.04
C THR A 59 -33.82 -0.36 11.56
N GLN A 60 -32.68 0.04 11.03
CA GLN A 60 -32.35 -0.14 9.61
C GLN A 60 -31.67 -1.48 9.32
N GLY A 61 -31.17 -2.17 10.35
CA GLY A 61 -30.35 -3.36 10.22
C GLY A 61 -28.97 -3.09 9.62
N ARG A 62 -28.59 -1.82 9.42
CA ARG A 62 -27.27 -1.39 8.94
C ARG A 62 -26.99 0.06 9.29
N ILE A 63 -25.71 0.41 9.41
CA ILE A 63 -25.22 1.77 9.54
C ILE A 63 -23.84 1.89 8.89
N ALA A 64 -23.63 2.97 8.14
CA ALA A 64 -22.32 3.29 7.59
C ALA A 64 -21.49 4.07 8.62
N PHE A 65 -20.23 3.70 8.79
CA PHE A 65 -19.28 4.40 9.65
C PHE A 65 -17.89 4.38 9.04
N ALA A 66 -17.37 5.56 8.68
CA ALA A 66 -16.10 5.71 7.96
C ALA A 66 -16.05 4.81 6.70
N ALA A 67 -15.03 3.96 6.57
CA ALA A 67 -14.88 3.01 5.46
C ALA A 67 -15.61 1.68 5.69
N CYS A 68 -16.31 1.53 6.82
CA CYS A 68 -16.99 0.31 7.22
C CYS A 68 -18.52 0.48 7.16
N ILE A 69 -19.22 -0.62 6.99
CA ILE A 69 -20.65 -0.73 7.21
C ILE A 69 -20.84 -1.80 8.30
N VAL A 70 -21.55 -1.44 9.37
CA VAL A 70 -21.99 -2.38 10.39
C VAL A 70 -23.42 -2.78 10.05
N MET A 71 -23.74 -4.07 10.05
CA MET A 71 -25.05 -4.55 9.64
C MET A 71 -25.43 -5.83 10.35
N SER A 72 -26.73 -6.11 10.42
CA SER A 72 -27.22 -7.38 10.95
C SER A 72 -26.78 -8.52 10.03
N ARG A 73 -26.68 -9.73 10.58
CA ARG A 73 -26.34 -10.92 9.79
C ARG A 73 -27.32 -11.16 8.64
N GLN A 74 -28.61 -10.94 8.87
CA GLN A 74 -29.63 -11.06 7.83
C GLN A 74 -29.36 -10.07 6.69
N ARG A 75 -29.11 -8.80 7.03
CA ARG A 75 -28.88 -7.76 6.02
C ARG A 75 -27.63 -8.03 5.19
N TRP A 76 -26.58 -8.55 5.82
CA TRP A 76 -25.38 -8.97 5.11
C TRP A 76 -25.66 -10.11 4.13
N GLN A 77 -26.47 -11.11 4.52
CA GLN A 77 -26.83 -12.22 3.62
C GLN A 77 -27.60 -11.73 2.40
N ASP A 78 -28.53 -10.80 2.60
CA ASP A 78 -29.33 -10.21 1.52
C ASP A 78 -28.45 -9.38 0.56
N ASP A 79 -27.54 -8.56 1.12
CA ASP A 79 -26.74 -7.58 0.36
C ASP A 79 -25.37 -8.17 -0.12
N GLN A 80 -25.05 -9.44 0.18
CA GLN A 80 -23.70 -10.01 0.02
C GLN A 80 -23.14 -9.91 -1.41
N MET A 81 -24.00 -10.11 -2.43
CA MET A 81 -23.57 -10.08 -3.83
C MET A 81 -23.23 -8.68 -4.29
N GLU A 82 -24.04 -7.69 -3.92
CA GLU A 82 -23.85 -6.30 -4.30
C GLU A 82 -22.62 -5.72 -3.61
N LEU A 83 -22.48 -5.92 -2.30
CA LEU A 83 -21.33 -5.48 -1.51
C LEU A 83 -20.00 -6.03 -2.04
N ARG A 84 -19.98 -7.27 -2.52
CA ARG A 84 -18.79 -7.87 -3.14
C ARG A 84 -18.48 -7.27 -4.50
N ARG A 85 -19.50 -6.96 -5.31
CA ARG A 85 -19.33 -6.30 -6.61
C ARG A 85 -18.77 -4.90 -6.44
N GLU A 86 -19.36 -4.11 -5.54
CA GLU A 86 -18.89 -2.76 -5.21
C GLU A 86 -17.45 -2.76 -4.68
N SER A 87 -17.09 -3.70 -3.80
CA SER A 87 -15.70 -3.82 -3.31
C SER A 87 -14.72 -4.14 -4.43
N TYR A 88 -15.10 -5.01 -5.38
CA TYR A 88 -14.25 -5.30 -6.52
C TYR A 88 -14.05 -4.07 -7.42
N GLU A 89 -15.13 -3.36 -7.72
CA GLU A 89 -15.10 -2.13 -8.53
C GLU A 89 -14.28 -1.02 -7.84
N ALA A 90 -14.48 -0.81 -6.53
CA ALA A 90 -13.74 0.18 -5.75
C ALA A 90 -12.24 -0.13 -5.68
N ARG A 91 -11.85 -1.41 -5.48
CA ARG A 91 -10.45 -1.83 -5.50
C ARG A 91 -9.82 -1.68 -6.89
N ARG A 92 -10.56 -1.99 -7.95
CA ARG A 92 -10.12 -1.75 -9.33
C ARG A 92 -9.89 -0.26 -9.57
N ALA A 93 -10.85 0.60 -9.24
CA ALA A 93 -10.74 2.04 -9.43
C ALA A 93 -9.64 2.68 -8.56
N ALA A 94 -9.34 2.12 -7.38
CA ALA A 94 -8.20 2.54 -6.58
C ALA A 94 -6.86 2.13 -7.22
N GLN A 95 -6.78 0.91 -7.75
CA GLN A 95 -5.61 0.43 -8.49
C GLN A 95 -5.37 1.28 -9.75
N GLU A 96 -6.41 1.55 -10.52
CA GLU A 96 -6.33 2.39 -11.73
C GLU A 96 -5.83 3.81 -11.39
N ARG A 97 -6.34 4.43 -10.32
CA ARG A 97 -5.85 5.75 -9.86
C ARG A 97 -4.37 5.73 -9.43
N LEU A 98 -3.92 4.65 -8.79
CA LEU A 98 -2.50 4.48 -8.46
C LEU A 98 -1.68 4.31 -9.73
N ASP A 99 -2.11 3.44 -10.65
CA ASP A 99 -1.43 3.18 -11.92
C ASP A 99 -1.34 4.46 -12.78
N GLU A 100 -2.40 5.27 -12.82
CA GLU A 100 -2.41 6.58 -13.47
C GLU A 100 -1.45 7.58 -12.82
N GLN A 101 -1.39 7.65 -11.49
CA GLN A 101 -0.42 8.47 -10.78
C GLN A 101 1.00 8.02 -11.12
N TYR A 102 1.29 6.72 -11.01
CA TYR A 102 2.58 6.12 -11.40
C TYR A 102 2.91 6.40 -12.87
N ALA A 103 1.94 6.31 -13.78
CA ALA A 103 2.11 6.61 -15.19
C ALA A 103 2.36 8.10 -15.45
N SER A 104 1.72 8.99 -14.71
CA SER A 104 1.91 10.45 -14.79
C SER A 104 3.31 10.87 -14.33
N PHE A 105 3.82 10.28 -13.26
CA PHE A 105 5.22 10.45 -12.83
C PHE A 105 6.22 9.91 -13.87
N ASN A 106 5.84 8.90 -14.66
CA ASN A 106 6.67 8.32 -15.71
C ASN A 106 6.46 8.93 -17.12
N GLY A 107 5.42 9.76 -17.32
CA GLY A 107 4.93 10.20 -18.64
C GLY A 107 5.64 11.39 -19.27
N GLY A 108 6.36 12.21 -18.50
CA GLY A 108 7.13 13.37 -19.02
C GLY A 108 8.47 13.03 -19.67
N GLY A 109 8.82 11.75 -19.74
CA GLY A 109 10.19 11.30 -19.96
C GLY A 109 10.72 11.39 -21.38
N ARG A 110 9.93 11.33 -22.45
CA ARG A 110 10.52 10.99 -23.77
C ARG A 110 11.43 12.06 -24.39
N ARG A 111 11.17 13.36 -24.18
CA ARG A 111 12.03 14.44 -24.73
C ARG A 111 13.08 14.97 -23.74
N ARG A 112 12.85 14.86 -22.42
CA ARG A 112 13.86 15.17 -21.39
C ARG A 112 14.82 14.01 -21.13
N ARG A 113 14.39 12.75 -21.34
CA ARG A 113 15.28 11.57 -21.23
C ARG A 113 16.42 11.68 -22.22
N THR A 114 16.21 11.95 -23.51
CA THR A 114 17.32 11.88 -24.48
C THR A 114 18.51 12.81 -24.16
N HIS A 115 18.27 14.01 -23.62
CA HIS A 115 19.33 14.92 -23.18
C HIS A 115 19.89 14.57 -21.80
N ARG A 116 19.04 14.20 -20.84
CA ARG A 116 19.47 13.77 -19.50
C ARG A 116 20.27 12.47 -19.56
N HIS A 117 19.83 11.50 -20.37
CA HIS A 117 20.47 10.20 -20.59
C HIS A 117 21.87 10.33 -21.19
N LYS A 118 22.10 11.31 -22.09
CA LYS A 118 23.45 11.61 -22.62
C LYS A 118 24.38 12.22 -21.57
N ILE A 119 23.85 13.05 -20.67
CA ILE A 119 24.62 13.61 -19.55
C ILE A 119 24.93 12.51 -18.53
N ASP A 120 23.91 11.71 -18.18
CA ASP A 120 24.01 10.59 -17.24
C ASP A 120 24.99 9.53 -17.76
N GLU A 121 25.00 9.19 -19.06
CA GLU A 121 25.95 8.23 -19.63
C GLU A 121 27.41 8.67 -19.46
N ARG A 122 27.72 9.96 -19.67
CA ARG A 122 29.07 10.50 -19.50
C ARG A 122 29.52 10.45 -18.04
N GLU A 123 28.63 10.79 -17.09
CA GLU A 123 28.92 10.71 -15.66
C GLU A 123 29.12 9.26 -15.19
N HIS A 124 28.33 8.31 -15.70
CA HIS A 124 28.48 6.89 -15.40
C HIS A 124 29.78 6.32 -15.99
N ARG A 125 30.17 6.73 -17.20
CA ARG A 125 31.48 6.38 -17.79
C ARG A 125 32.62 6.90 -16.92
N GLN A 126 32.55 8.15 -16.45
CA GLN A 126 33.55 8.72 -15.54
C GLN A 126 33.62 8.00 -14.20
N ALA A 127 32.47 7.65 -13.61
CA ALA A 127 32.41 6.92 -12.34
C ALA A 127 33.09 5.54 -12.42
N LEU A 128 33.06 4.90 -13.60
CA LEU A 128 33.77 3.64 -13.86
C LEU A 128 35.17 3.82 -14.46
N ASN A 129 35.67 5.05 -14.59
CA ASN A 129 36.93 5.39 -15.28
C ASN A 129 36.99 4.79 -16.70
N LEU A 130 35.87 4.82 -17.41
CA LEU A 130 35.74 4.40 -18.81
C LEU A 130 35.86 5.61 -19.75
N PRO A 131 36.24 5.39 -21.03
CA PRO A 131 36.27 6.45 -22.02
C PRO A 131 34.91 7.16 -22.13
N THR A 132 34.91 8.50 -22.05
CA THR A 132 33.69 9.31 -22.12
C THR A 132 33.00 9.22 -23.48
N ASP A 133 33.76 8.89 -24.52
CA ASP A 133 33.32 8.83 -25.90
C ASP A 133 33.75 7.50 -26.55
N GLY A 134 32.99 7.07 -27.55
CA GLY A 134 33.26 5.83 -28.30
C GLY A 134 32.36 4.65 -27.92
N LYS A 135 32.42 3.60 -28.75
CA LYS A 135 31.66 2.35 -28.55
C LYS A 135 32.13 1.66 -27.28
N LEU A 136 31.18 1.36 -26.40
CA LEU A 136 31.43 0.71 -25.12
C LEU A 136 30.82 -0.68 -25.14
N GLU A 137 31.63 -1.69 -24.88
CA GLU A 137 31.19 -3.08 -24.83
C GLU A 137 30.79 -3.48 -23.41
N GLN A 138 29.78 -4.35 -23.28
CA GLN A 138 29.34 -4.85 -21.97
C GLN A 138 30.48 -5.48 -21.16
N SER A 139 31.44 -6.13 -21.85
CA SER A 139 32.63 -6.73 -21.25
C SER A 139 33.54 -5.69 -20.58
N GLN A 140 33.64 -4.49 -21.14
CA GLN A 140 34.45 -3.39 -20.61
C GLN A 140 33.82 -2.80 -19.35
N ILE A 141 32.49 -2.60 -19.34
CA ILE A 141 31.75 -2.12 -18.16
C ILE A 141 31.90 -3.09 -16.99
N LYS A 142 31.65 -4.38 -17.21
CA LYS A 142 31.79 -5.41 -16.17
C LYS A 142 33.22 -5.49 -15.63
N LYS A 143 34.23 -5.36 -16.49
CA LYS A 143 35.65 -5.37 -16.08
C LYS A 143 36.02 -4.15 -15.24
N ALA A 144 35.59 -2.95 -15.63
CA ALA A 144 35.84 -1.72 -14.89
C ALA A 144 35.14 -1.74 -13.52
N TYR A 145 33.87 -2.16 -13.49
CA TYR A 145 33.12 -2.33 -12.24
C TYR A 145 33.83 -3.29 -11.27
N ARG A 146 34.24 -4.48 -11.71
CA ARG A 146 34.91 -5.45 -10.82
C ARG A 146 36.17 -4.87 -10.17
N ARG A 147 36.99 -4.15 -10.95
CA ARG A 147 38.21 -3.49 -10.45
C ARG A 147 37.92 -2.44 -9.38
N LEU A 148 36.88 -1.63 -9.59
CA LEU A 148 36.50 -0.57 -8.65
C LEU A 148 35.77 -1.11 -7.42
N ALA A 149 34.90 -2.11 -7.61
CA ALA A 149 34.18 -2.78 -6.54
C ALA A 149 35.16 -3.42 -5.56
N GLN A 150 36.20 -4.11 -6.04
CA GLN A 150 37.24 -4.69 -5.18
C GLN A 150 38.02 -3.64 -4.38
N LYS A 151 38.20 -2.43 -4.93
CA LYS A 151 38.94 -1.34 -4.27
C LYS A 151 38.07 -0.53 -3.30
N MET A 152 36.77 -0.43 -3.56
CA MET A 152 35.83 0.44 -2.85
C MET A 152 34.86 -0.35 -1.96
N HIS A 153 34.99 -1.68 -1.88
CA HIS A 153 34.10 -2.49 -1.04
C HIS A 153 34.21 -2.05 0.42
N PRO A 154 33.08 -1.83 1.13
CA PRO A 154 33.10 -1.43 2.54
C PRO A 154 33.86 -2.44 3.41
N ASP A 155 33.76 -3.73 3.11
CA ASP A 155 34.46 -4.80 3.84
C ASP A 155 36.00 -4.75 3.72
N VAL A 156 36.56 -4.03 2.75
CA VAL A 156 38.02 -3.79 2.65
C VAL A 156 38.42 -2.38 3.08
N GLY A 157 37.54 -1.66 3.79
CA GLY A 157 37.75 -0.28 4.23
C GLY A 157 37.40 0.77 3.17
N GLY A 158 36.64 0.39 2.13
CA GLY A 158 36.14 1.29 1.11
C GLY A 158 34.94 2.12 1.54
N SER A 159 34.64 3.18 0.78
CA SER A 159 33.48 4.04 1.05
C SER A 159 32.20 3.44 0.46
N HIS A 160 31.21 3.21 1.32
CA HIS A 160 29.89 2.70 0.93
C HIS A 160 29.22 3.58 -0.13
N GLU A 161 29.30 4.91 0.01
CA GLU A 161 28.79 5.87 -0.98
C GLU A 161 29.47 5.71 -2.35
N LYS A 162 30.79 5.51 -2.37
CA LYS A 162 31.52 5.26 -3.63
C LYS A 162 31.13 3.92 -4.24
N PHE A 163 30.86 2.90 -3.42
CA PHE A 163 30.40 1.59 -3.88
C PHE A 163 29.00 1.64 -4.51
N ILE A 164 28.07 2.40 -3.90
CA ILE A 164 26.75 2.66 -4.47
C ILE A 164 26.90 3.35 -5.83
N ARG A 165 27.70 4.43 -5.90
CA ARG A 165 27.88 5.23 -7.11
C ARG A 165 28.42 4.43 -8.31
N ILE A 166 29.38 3.52 -8.09
CA ILE A 166 29.91 2.66 -9.17
C ILE A 166 28.92 1.56 -9.58
N THR A 167 28.05 1.12 -8.66
CA THR A 167 27.02 0.12 -8.92
C THR A 167 25.88 0.69 -9.77
N GLU A 168 25.43 1.90 -9.43
CA GLU A 168 24.45 2.65 -10.21
C GLU A 168 24.98 2.93 -11.62
N ALA A 169 26.23 3.40 -11.74
CA ALA A 169 26.87 3.64 -13.03
C ALA A 169 26.96 2.39 -13.91
N ARG A 170 27.24 1.22 -13.32
CA ARG A 170 27.26 -0.05 -14.05
C ARG A 170 25.88 -0.38 -14.62
N ASN A 171 24.83 -0.31 -13.79
CA ASN A 171 23.47 -0.68 -14.20
C ASN A 171 22.98 0.22 -15.33
N ALA A 172 23.11 1.54 -15.15
CA ALA A 172 22.69 2.51 -16.16
C ALA A 172 23.41 2.31 -17.50
N LEU A 173 24.71 1.98 -17.51
CA LEU A 173 25.43 1.71 -18.76
C LEU A 173 25.07 0.38 -19.41
N LEU A 174 24.73 -0.65 -18.63
CA LEU A 174 24.27 -1.93 -19.18
C LEU A 174 22.86 -1.82 -19.78
N ASP A 175 21.98 -1.07 -19.13
CA ASP A 175 20.61 -0.80 -19.64
C ASP A 175 20.64 -0.02 -20.96
N ASN A 176 21.69 0.78 -21.20
CA ASN A 176 21.84 1.57 -22.43
C ASN A 176 22.39 0.79 -23.62
N ILE A 177 23.01 -0.36 -23.38
CA ILE A 177 23.63 -1.21 -24.41
C ILE A 177 22.72 -2.40 -24.75
N SER A 178 21.72 -2.70 -23.91
CA SER A 178 20.78 -3.81 -24.11
C SER A 178 19.70 -3.50 -25.14
#